data_AF-A0A2V8Z6C2-F1
#
_entry.id   AF-A0A2V8Z6C2-F1
#
_cell.length_a   1.000
_cell.length_b   1.000
_cell.length_c   1.000
_cell.angle_alpha   90.00
_cell.angle_beta   90.00
_cell.angle_gamma   90.00
#
_symmetry.space_group_name_H-M   'P 1'
#
loop_
_entity.id
_entity.type
_entity.pdbx_description
1 polymer ?
#
loop_
_entity_poly.entity_id
_entity_poly.type
_entity_poly.pdbx_seq_one_letter_code
_entity_poly.pdbx_strand_id
1 'polypeptide(L)'
;MPQQERRRKVRKRREENVFDQLGFSRKEATALGIKSALHRKIIRYAKNRNYSQAQLVKILREPQPRVSDLLRGKIAKFSLEALVNYAEALDMRPEIKIHEPVMAMARALSA
;
A
#
# COMPACT_ATOMS: atom_id res chain seq x y z
N MET A 1 44.38 5.57 -10.91
CA MET A 1 43.79 4.60 -9.95
C MET A 1 42.73 5.32 -9.11
N PRO A 2 41.45 4.89 -9.14
CA PRO A 2 40.31 5.66 -8.62
C PRO A 2 40.03 5.36 -7.13
N GLN A 3 39.77 6.40 -6.34
CA GLN A 3 39.22 6.27 -4.99
C GLN A 3 37.69 6.27 -5.09
N GLN A 4 37.08 5.07 -5.06
CA GLN A 4 35.63 4.91 -4.91
C GLN A 4 35.23 5.19 -3.47
N GLU A 5 34.63 6.37 -3.28
CA GLU A 5 33.99 6.78 -2.04
C GLU A 5 32.79 5.87 -1.75
N ARG A 6 32.97 4.94 -0.81
CA ARG A 6 31.93 4.01 -0.36
C ARG A 6 30.80 4.79 0.31
N ARG A 7 29.80 5.22 -0.46
CA ARG A 7 28.51 5.70 0.06
C ARG A 7 27.88 4.58 0.89
N ARG A 8 28.08 4.61 2.22
CA ARG A 8 27.32 3.80 3.17
C ARG A 8 25.86 4.22 3.05
N LYS A 9 25.07 3.50 2.23
CA LYS A 9 23.61 3.59 2.25
C LYS A 9 23.16 3.23 3.66
N VAL A 10 22.88 4.26 4.47
CA VAL A 10 22.23 4.11 5.76
C VAL A 10 20.97 3.29 5.50
N ARG A 11 20.93 2.07 6.03
CA ARG A 11 19.78 1.18 5.93
C ARG A 11 18.62 1.95 6.55
N LYS A 12 17.69 2.43 5.73
CA LYS A 12 16.42 2.98 6.23
C LYS A 12 15.81 1.87 7.07
N ARG A 13 15.85 1.97 8.41
CA ARG A 13 15.05 1.12 9.28
C ARG A 13 13.65 1.11 8.66
N ARG A 14 13.00 -0.05 8.57
CA ARG A 14 11.57 -0.06 8.26
C ARG A 14 10.97 0.92 9.26
N GLU A 15 10.50 2.08 8.77
CA GLU A 15 9.81 3.04 9.62
C GLU A 15 8.77 2.21 10.36
N GLU A 16 8.86 2.18 11.69
CA GLU A 16 7.97 1.37 12.50
C GLU A 16 6.55 1.71 12.08
N ASN A 17 5.80 0.69 11.67
CA ASN A 17 4.49 0.91 11.10
C ASN A 17 3.62 1.53 12.19
N VAL A 18 2.92 2.62 11.89
CA VAL A 18 2.02 3.28 12.87
C VAL A 18 1.01 2.28 13.42
N PHE A 19 0.60 1.27 12.64
CA PHE A 19 -0.27 0.21 13.14
C PHE A 19 0.40 -0.72 14.16
N ASP A 20 1.71 -0.96 14.07
CA ASP A 20 2.44 -1.70 15.12
C ASP A 20 2.40 -0.91 16.45
N GLN A 21 2.54 0.41 16.39
CA GLN A 21 2.48 1.30 17.56
C GLN A 21 1.09 1.35 18.21
N LEU A 22 0.04 1.07 17.43
CA LEU A 22 -1.34 1.02 17.89
C LEU A 22 -1.73 -0.37 18.46
N GLY A 23 -0.78 -1.30 18.59
CA GLY A 23 -0.99 -2.60 19.23
C GLY A 23 -1.56 -3.68 18.32
N PHE A 24 -1.61 -3.47 17.00
CA PHE A 24 -2.00 -4.53 16.06
C PHE A 24 -0.91 -5.60 15.98
N SER A 25 -1.29 -6.84 15.67
CA SER A 25 -0.29 -7.86 15.36
C SER A 25 0.52 -7.45 14.12
N ARG A 26 1.79 -7.87 14.04
CA ARG A 26 2.66 -7.56 12.91
C ARG A 26 2.04 -7.90 11.55
N LYS A 27 1.27 -9.00 11.47
CA LYS A 27 0.53 -9.42 10.27
C LYS A 27 -0.57 -8.42 9.91
N GLU A 28 -1.38 -8.02 10.88
CA GLU A 28 -2.46 -7.05 10.69
C GLU A 28 -1.91 -5.66 10.35
N ALA A 29 -0.91 -5.20 11.09
CA ALA A 29 -0.25 -3.93 10.84
C ALA A 29 0.31 -3.87 9.41
N THR A 30 0.99 -4.93 8.96
CA THR A 30 1.48 -5.04 7.58
C THR A 30 0.34 -4.95 6.57
N ALA A 31 -0.74 -5.71 6.77
CA ALA A 31 -1.90 -5.69 5.87
C ALA A 31 -2.57 -4.30 5.84
N LEU A 32 -2.75 -3.65 6.99
CA LEU A 32 -3.30 -2.30 7.09
C LEU A 32 -2.38 -1.26 6.44
N GLY A 33 -1.06 -1.41 6.56
CA GLY A 33 -0.08 -0.58 5.87
C GLY A 33 -0.22 -0.63 4.35
N ILE A 34 -0.28 -1.83 3.80
CA ILE A 34 -0.47 -2.04 2.34
C ILE A 34 -1.82 -1.49 1.89
N LYS A 35 -2.91 -1.84 2.59
CA LYS A 35 -4.27 -1.36 2.28
C LYS A 35 -4.33 0.17 2.31
N SER A 36 -3.76 0.80 3.34
CA SER A 36 -3.74 2.26 3.49
C SER A 36 -2.96 2.95 2.37
N ALA A 37 -1.83 2.38 1.96
CA ALA A 37 -1.04 2.92 0.86
C ALA A 37 -1.79 2.85 -0.47
N LEU A 38 -2.44 1.73 -0.76
CA LEU A 38 -3.24 1.53 -1.98
C LEU A 38 -4.49 2.42 -1.97
N HIS A 39 -5.26 2.40 -0.89
CA HIS A 39 -6.42 3.27 -0.67
C HIS A 39 -6.11 4.74 -0.91
N ARG A 40 -5.03 5.25 -0.31
CA ARG A 40 -4.62 6.65 -0.47
C ARG A 40 -4.33 7.01 -1.92
N LYS A 41 -3.75 6.09 -2.70
CA LYS A 41 -3.51 6.31 -4.14
C LYS A 41 -4.82 6.35 -4.92
N ILE A 42 -5.74 5.44 -4.65
CA ILE A 42 -7.08 5.38 -5.26
C ILE A 42 -7.84 6.69 -5.01
N ILE A 43 -7.93 7.12 -3.74
CA ILE A 43 -8.66 8.34 -3.38
C ILE A 43 -8.02 9.57 -4.02
N ARG A 44 -6.68 9.66 -4.04
CA ARG A 44 -5.98 10.77 -4.70
C ARG A 44 -6.28 10.80 -6.20
N TYR A 45 -6.23 9.66 -6.86
CA TYR A 45 -6.55 9.57 -8.29
C TYR A 45 -7.99 10.01 -8.56
N ALA A 46 -8.96 9.49 -7.80
CA ALA A 46 -10.36 9.85 -7.94
C ALA A 46 -10.62 11.35 -7.73
N LYS A 47 -9.96 11.96 -6.72
CA LYS A 47 -10.02 13.40 -6.46
C LYS A 47 -9.41 14.21 -7.60
N ASN A 48 -8.24 13.82 -8.11
CA ASN A 48 -7.58 14.53 -9.23
C ASN A 48 -8.40 14.50 -10.53
N ARG A 49 -9.21 13.46 -10.72
CA ARG A 49 -10.16 13.34 -11.85
C ARG A 49 -11.52 14.00 -11.57
N ASN A 50 -11.71 14.60 -10.40
CA ASN A 50 -12.98 15.19 -9.95
C ASN A 50 -14.17 14.21 -10.04
N TYR A 51 -13.95 12.92 -9.78
CA TYR A 51 -15.06 11.97 -9.76
C TYR A 51 -16.00 12.25 -8.59
N SER A 52 -17.28 12.37 -8.90
CA SER A 52 -18.34 12.37 -7.90
C SER A 52 -18.55 10.98 -7.30
N GLN A 53 -19.17 10.92 -6.13
CA GLN A 53 -19.52 9.64 -5.50
C GLN A 53 -20.44 8.79 -6.41
N ALA A 54 -21.37 9.43 -7.13
CA ALA A 54 -22.27 8.73 -8.06
C ALA A 54 -21.53 8.14 -9.28
N GLN A 55 -20.49 8.80 -9.77
CA GLN A 55 -19.63 8.24 -10.82
C GLN A 55 -18.85 7.04 -10.30
N LEU A 56 -18.28 7.13 -9.09
CA LEU A 56 -17.55 6.02 -8.48
C LEU A 56 -18.42 4.79 -8.21
N VAL A 57 -19.69 4.97 -7.85
CA VAL A 57 -20.67 3.86 -7.77
C VAL A 57 -20.74 3.08 -9.10
N LYS A 58 -20.78 3.80 -10.23
CA LYS A 58 -20.85 3.18 -11.56
C LYS A 58 -19.53 2.53 -11.98
N ILE A 59 -18.42 3.25 -11.79
CA ILE A 59 -17.07 2.80 -12.18
C ILE A 59 -16.65 1.57 -11.37
N LEU A 60 -16.80 1.63 -10.05
CA LEU A 60 -16.38 0.57 -9.14
C LEU A 60 -17.41 -0.57 -9.05
N ARG A 61 -18.61 -0.39 -9.62
CA ARG A 61 -19.74 -1.33 -9.55
C ARG A 61 -20.10 -1.72 -8.12
N GLU A 62 -20.10 -0.73 -7.23
CA GLU A 62 -20.32 -0.89 -5.80
C GLU A 62 -21.46 0.01 -5.33
N PRO A 63 -22.27 -0.41 -4.34
CA PRO A 63 -23.37 0.38 -3.86
C PRO A 63 -22.85 1.64 -3.14
N GLN A 64 -23.66 2.69 -3.13
CA GLN A 64 -23.31 3.98 -2.56
C GLN A 64 -22.73 3.91 -1.12
N PRO A 65 -23.26 3.10 -0.18
CA PRO A 65 -22.69 2.99 1.17
C PRO A 65 -21.25 2.48 1.15
N ARG A 66 -20.93 1.54 0.25
CA ARG A 66 -19.59 0.97 0.12
C ARG A 66 -18.60 1.99 -0.47
N VAL A 67 -19.02 2.72 -1.50
CA VAL A 67 -18.23 3.86 -2.02
C VAL A 67 -18.05 4.94 -0.96
N SER A 68 -19.05 5.19 -0.13
CA SER A 68 -18.95 6.15 0.97
C SER A 68 -17.94 5.72 2.04
N ASP A 69 -17.95 4.44 2.41
CA ASP A 69 -16.94 3.87 3.33
C ASP A 69 -15.53 3.95 2.74
N LEU A 70 -15.39 3.76 1.41
CA LEU A 70 -14.13 3.95 0.70
C LEU A 70 -13.67 5.41 0.80
N LEU A 71 -14.50 6.38 0.42
CA LEU A 71 -14.17 7.80 0.44
C LEU A 71 -13.84 8.32 1.85
N ARG A 72 -14.47 7.78 2.89
CA ARG A 72 -14.22 8.13 4.30
C ARG A 72 -13.03 7.41 4.93
N GLY A 73 -12.33 6.56 4.17
CA GLY A 73 -11.12 5.89 4.68
C GLY A 73 -11.39 4.80 5.71
N LYS A 74 -12.55 4.12 5.67
CA LYS A 74 -12.83 2.95 6.52
C LYS A 74 -12.08 1.71 6.03
N ILE A 75 -10.75 1.79 5.98
CA ILE A 75 -9.82 0.84 5.33
C ILE A 75 -9.98 -0.58 5.87
N ALA A 76 -10.29 -0.74 7.17
CA ALA A 76 -10.53 -2.03 7.79
C ALA A 76 -11.69 -2.82 7.14
N LYS A 77 -12.66 -2.15 6.51
CA LYS A 77 -13.82 -2.77 5.83
C LYS A 77 -13.54 -3.31 4.43
N PHE A 78 -12.32 -3.11 3.92
CA PHE A 78 -11.93 -3.53 2.57
C PHE A 78 -10.88 -4.63 2.65
N SER A 79 -11.05 -5.68 1.86
CA SER A 79 -9.98 -6.63 1.59
C SER A 79 -8.89 -5.97 0.74
N LEU A 80 -7.69 -6.55 0.73
CA LEU A 80 -6.63 -6.07 -0.17
C LEU A 80 -7.05 -6.27 -1.63
N GLU A 81 -7.66 -7.41 -1.94
CA GLU A 81 -8.22 -7.74 -3.26
C GLU A 81 -9.25 -6.71 -3.75
N ALA A 82 -10.19 -6.28 -2.90
CA ALA A 82 -11.16 -5.26 -3.27
C ALA A 82 -10.49 -3.94 -3.68
N LEU A 83 -9.44 -3.53 -2.95
CA LEU A 83 -8.69 -2.33 -3.29
C LEU A 83 -7.88 -2.50 -4.59
N VAL A 84 -7.35 -3.70 -4.87
CA VAL A 84 -6.70 -4.01 -6.15
C VAL A 84 -7.71 -3.88 -7.30
N ASN A 85 -8.89 -4.47 -7.15
CA ASN A 85 -9.96 -4.40 -8.16
C ASN A 85 -10.42 -2.95 -8.40
N TYR A 86 -10.51 -2.12 -7.36
CA TYR A 86 -10.87 -0.71 -7.53
C TYR A 86 -9.77 0.10 -8.21
N ALA A 87 -8.50 -0.21 -7.97
CA ALA A 87 -7.39 0.43 -8.68
C ALA A 87 -7.45 0.09 -10.18
N GLU A 88 -7.62 -1.18 -10.52
CA GLU A 88 -7.78 -1.64 -11.92
C GLU A 88 -9.02 -1.01 -12.58
N ALA A 89 -10.16 -0.95 -11.89
CA ALA A 89 -11.38 -0.30 -12.40
C ALA A 89 -11.22 1.21 -12.67
N LEU A 90 -10.17 1.83 -12.13
CA LEU A 90 -9.81 3.23 -12.35
C LEU A 90 -8.64 3.38 -13.35
N ASP A 91 -8.33 2.33 -14.11
CA ASP A 91 -7.22 2.22 -15.06
C ASP A 91 -5.84 2.43 -14.41
N MET A 92 -5.72 2.12 -13.12
CA MET A 92 -4.44 2.10 -12.41
C MET A 92 -3.87 0.69 -12.41
N ARG A 93 -2.54 0.57 -12.47
CA ARG A 93 -1.83 -0.71 -12.35
C ARG A 93 -1.22 -0.88 -10.95
N PRO A 94 -1.84 -1.64 -10.02
CA PRO A 94 -1.26 -1.92 -8.72
C PRO A 94 -0.10 -2.93 -8.85
N GLU A 95 0.95 -2.75 -8.03
CA GLU A 95 2.11 -3.64 -7.96
C GLU A 95 2.48 -3.85 -6.48
N ILE A 96 2.78 -5.10 -6.11
CA ILE A 96 3.29 -5.45 -4.78
C ILE A 96 4.73 -5.92 -4.94
N LYS A 97 5.66 -5.21 -4.29
CA LYS A 97 7.07 -5.61 -4.22
C LYS A 97 7.37 -6.22 -2.86
N ILE A 98 7.94 -7.42 -2.89
CA ILE A 98 8.42 -8.11 -1.70
C ILE A 98 9.95 -7.98 -1.67
N HIS A 99 10.49 -7.71 -0.49
CA HIS A 99 11.94 -7.59 -0.30
C HIS A 99 12.43 -8.74 0.57
N GLU A 100 13.44 -9.44 0.06
CA GLU A 100 14.15 -10.47 0.83
C GLU A 100 14.76 -9.86 2.10
N PRO A 101 14.76 -10.60 3.22
CA PRO A 101 15.43 -10.16 4.43
C PRO A 101 16.93 -10.06 4.15
N VAL A 102 17.55 -8.96 4.59
CA VAL A 102 18.99 -8.70 4.38
C VAL A 102 19.89 -9.81 4.95
N MET A 103 19.37 -10.61 5.88
CA MET A 103 20.05 -11.79 6.46
C MET A 103 20.14 -12.99 5.51
N ALA A 104 19.28 -13.08 4.47
CA ALA A 104 19.35 -14.17 3.49
C ALA A 104 20.62 -14.09 2.61
N MET A 105 21.13 -12.90 2.33
CA MET A 105 22.43 -12.74 1.65
C MET A 105 23.63 -13.17 2.51
N ALA A 106 23.52 -13.09 3.85
CA ALA A 106 24.64 -13.41 4.74
C ALA A 106 24.94 -14.92 4.79
N ARG A 107 23.91 -15.77 4.66
CA ARG A 107 24.07 -17.23 4.61
C ARG A 107 24.52 -17.76 3.24
N ALA A 108 24.20 -17.05 2.16
CA ALA A 108 24.59 -17.46 0.80
C ALA A 108 26.05 -17.08 0.43
N LEU A 109 26.72 -16.24 1.23
CA LEU A 109 28.14 -15.87 1.05
C LEU A 109 29.07 -16.57 2.04
N SER A 110 28.53 -17.51 2.82
CA SER A 110 29.28 -18.32 3.80
C SER A 110 29.19 -19.82 3.53
N ALA A 111 28.68 -20.22 2.37
CA ALA A 111 28.72 -21.57 1.80
C ALA A 111 29.42 -21.50 0.44
#